data_AF-A0A925CXL1-F1
#
_entry.id   AF-A0A925CXL1-F1
#
_cell.length_a   1.000
_cell.length_b   1.000
_cell.length_c   1.000
_cell.angle_alpha   90.00
_cell.angle_beta   90.00
_cell.angle_gamma   90.00
#
_symmetry.space_group_name_H-M   'P 1'
#
loop_
_entity.id
_entity.type
_entity.pdbx_description
1 polymer ?
#
loop_
_entity_poly.entity_id
_entity_poly.type
_entity_poly.pdbx_seq_one_letter_code
_entity_poly.pdbx_strand_id
1 'polypeptide(L)' 'PESEKLAIFNSAGYLEIAINKGNAAGLFGLHRFTEQSQNAYLQNRLFYQTVKIYFDTV' A
#
# COMPACT_ATOMS: atom_id res chain seq x y z
N PRO A 1 -12.67 4.92 -14.20
CA PRO A 1 -13.94 4.44 -13.61
C PRO A 1 -13.85 4.37 -12.08
N GLU A 2 -14.99 4.38 -11.37
CA GLU A 2 -14.97 4.11 -9.93
C GLU A 2 -14.50 2.67 -9.65
N SER A 3 -13.72 2.46 -8.59
CA SER A 3 -13.08 1.17 -8.27
C SER A 3 -12.03 0.66 -9.26
N GLU A 4 -11.59 1.49 -10.20
CA GLU A 4 -10.49 1.16 -11.10
C GLU A 4 -9.17 1.01 -10.33
N LYS A 5 -8.43 -0.06 -10.66
CA LYS A 5 -7.09 -0.33 -10.12
C LYS A 5 -6.08 0.54 -10.87
N LEU A 6 -5.28 1.30 -10.13
CA LEU A 6 -4.31 2.24 -10.67
C LEU A 6 -2.93 1.94 -10.08
N ALA A 7 -1.91 2.02 -10.92
CA ALA A 7 -0.51 2.03 -10.51
C ALA A 7 0.17 3.23 -11.20
N ILE A 8 0.66 4.19 -10.42
CA ILE A 8 1.19 5.47 -10.93
C ILE A 8 2.43 5.89 -10.14
N PHE A 9 3.42 6.49 -10.80
CA PHE A 9 4.53 7.13 -10.09
C PHE A 9 4.07 8.49 -9.54
N ASN A 10 4.24 8.68 -8.23
CA ASN A 10 3.92 9.96 -7.59
C ASN A 10 5.03 11.01 -7.81
N SER A 11 4.80 12.23 -7.33
CA SER A 11 5.73 13.36 -7.50
C SER A 11 7.09 13.16 -6.81
N ALA A 12 7.19 12.22 -5.87
CA ALA A 12 8.43 11.85 -5.20
C ALA A 12 9.16 10.67 -5.88
N GLY A 13 8.64 10.17 -7.00
CA GLY A 13 9.26 9.10 -7.78
C GLY A 13 8.98 7.68 -7.27
N TYR A 14 8.02 7.51 -6.36
CA TYR A 14 7.61 6.20 -5.86
C TYR A 14 6.41 5.66 -6.63
N LEU A 15 6.39 4.34 -6.87
CA LEU A 15 5.23 3.66 -7.43
C LEU A 15 4.12 3.59 -6.36
N GLU A 16 2.98 4.20 -6.67
CA GLU A 16 1.78 4.20 -5.85
C GLU A 16 0.75 3.23 -6.44
N ILE A 17 0.16 2.39 -5.59
CA ILE A 17 -0.93 1.47 -5.95
C ILE A 17 -2.21 2.01 -5.32
N ALA A 18 -3.19 2.35 -6.15
CA ALA A 18 -4.43 2.99 -5.72
C ALA A 18 -5.67 2.30 -6.31
N ILE A 19 -6.81 2.50 -5.63
CA ILE A 19 -8.14 2.17 -6.14
C ILE A 19 -8.93 3.48 -6.20
N ASN A 20 -9.46 3.84 -7.36
CA ASN A 20 -10.22 5.08 -7.48
C ASN A 20 -11.46 5.06 -6.56
N LYS A 21 -11.49 6.00 -5.59
CA LYS A 21 -12.48 6.07 -4.50
C LYS A 21 -12.59 4.79 -3.65
N GLY A 22 -11.53 3.99 -3.58
CA GLY A 22 -11.49 2.74 -2.82
C GLY A 22 -10.38 2.67 -1.79
N ASN A 23 -10.34 1.57 -1.03
CA ASN A 23 -9.31 1.28 -0.04
C ASN A 23 -8.33 0.23 -0.58
N ALA A 24 -7.25 0.68 -1.24
CA ALA A 24 -6.23 -0.22 -1.77
C ALA A 24 -5.60 -1.10 -0.67
N ALA A 25 -5.24 -0.50 0.48
CA ALA A 25 -4.64 -1.23 1.59
C ALA A 25 -5.52 -2.41 2.06
N GLY A 26 -6.82 -2.18 2.22
CA GLY A 26 -7.77 -3.23 2.60
C GLY A 26 -7.87 -4.37 1.57
N LEU A 27 -7.81 -4.05 0.27
CA LEU A 27 -7.85 -5.06 -0.79
C LEU A 27 -6.62 -5.97 -0.77
N PHE A 28 -5.45 -5.45 -0.43
CA PHE A 28 -4.20 -6.21 -0.35
C PHE A 28 -3.93 -6.84 1.03
N GLY A 29 -4.89 -6.76 1.96
CA GLY A 29 -4.69 -7.22 3.34
C GLY A 29 -3.59 -6.43 4.09
N LEU A 30 -3.30 -5.21 3.60
CA LEU A 30 -2.33 -4.32 4.21
C LEU A 30 -2.99 -3.62 5.39
N HIS A 31 -2.29 -3.61 6.52
CA HIS A 31 -2.77 -2.90 7.69
C HIS A 31 -2.59 -1.40 7.47
N ARG A 32 -3.65 -0.62 7.71
CA ARG A 32 -3.50 0.83 7.77
C ARG A 32 -2.55 1.16 8.92
N PHE A 33 -1.58 2.01 8.64
CA PHE A 33 -0.79 2.61 9.69
C PHE A 33 -1.73 3.44 10.58
N THR A 34 -1.80 3.12 11.88
CA THR A 34 -2.44 3.96 12.90
C THR A 34 -1.38 4.42 13.90
N GLU A 35 -1.56 5.57 14.53
CA GLU A 35 -0.60 6.07 15.54
C GLU A 35 -0.46 5.10 16.75
N GLN A 36 -1.50 4.32 17.06
CA GLN A 36 -1.42 3.24 18.06
C GLN A 36 -0.54 2.10 17.61
N SER A 37 -0.51 1.83 16.30
CA SER A 37 0.41 0.86 15.71
C SER A 37 1.86 1.30 15.96
N GLN A 38 2.15 2.60 15.92
CA GLN A 38 3.47 3.19 16.17
C GLN A 38 4.08 2.83 17.53
N ASN A 39 3.26 2.81 18.59
CA ASN A 39 3.72 2.44 19.92
C ASN A 39 4.00 0.92 20.04
N ALA A 40 3.22 0.08 19.37
CA ALA A 40 3.49 -1.36 19.28
C ALA A 40 4.73 -1.67 18.40
N TYR A 41 5.00 -0.85 17.37
CA TYR A 41 6.17 -0.99 16.47
C TYR A 41 7.51 -0.69 17.16
N LEU A 42 7.53 0.16 18.19
CA LEU A 42 8.75 0.43 18.96
C LEU A 42 9.15 -0.74 19.88
N GLN A 43 8.20 -1.59 20.27
CA GLN A 43 8.44 -2.75 21.13
C GLN A 43 8.62 -4.05 20.34
N ASN A 44 7.98 -4.19 19.18
CA ASN A 44 7.99 -5.42 18.40
C ASN A 44 8.62 -5.15 17.02
N ARG A 45 9.72 -5.86 16.74
CA ARG A 45 10.55 -5.75 15.54
C ARG A 45 9.69 -5.59 14.28
N LEU A 46 9.77 -4.39 13.69
CA LEU A 46 9.45 -4.01 12.31
C LEU A 46 8.44 -4.94 11.61
N PHE A 47 7.16 -4.57 11.63
CA PHE A 47 6.12 -5.24 10.86
C PHE A 47 6.28 -4.89 9.38
N TYR A 48 7.08 -5.66 8.66
CA TYR A 48 7.18 -5.55 7.20
C TYR A 48 6.07 -6.36 6.54
N GLN A 49 5.14 -5.67 5.87
CA GLN A 49 4.30 -6.31 4.86
C GLN A 49 4.98 -6.17 3.50
N THR A 50 5.34 -7.30 2.90
CA THR A 50 5.98 -7.31 1.59
C THR A 50 4.92 -7.44 0.50
N VAL A 51 4.98 -6.56 -0.50
CA VAL A 51 4.16 -6.64 -1.71
C VAL A 51 5.07 -7.06 -2.87
N LYS A 52 4.70 -8.10 -3.61
CA LYS A 52 5.38 -8.48 -4.86
C LYS A 52 4.56 -7.96 -6.04
N ILE A 53 5.20 -7.20 -6.92
CA ILE A 53 4.59 -6.60 -8.10
C ILE A 53 5.14 -7.32 -9.33
N TYR A 54 4.25 -7.77 -10.21
CA TYR A 54 4.60 -8.34 -11.50
C TYR A 54 4.22 -7.32 -12.58
N PHE A 55 5.12 -7.08 -13.51
CA PHE A 55 4.87 -6.24 -14.67
C PHE A 55 4.77 -7.15 -15.89
N ASP A 56 3.71 -7.00 -16.65
CA ASP A 56 3.63 -7.60 -17.98
C ASP A 56 4.41 -6.72 -18.95
N THR A 57 5.23 -7.34 -19.80
CA THR A 57 5.82 -6.68 -20.96
C THR A 57 4.82 -6.75 -22.11
N VAL A 58 4.50 -5.60 -22.69
CA VAL A 58 3.86 -5.53 -24.02
C VAL A 58 4.80 -5.97 -25.12
#